data_AF-A0AAD2FTT7-F1
#
_entry.id   AF-A0AAD2FTT7-F1
#
_cell.length_a   1.000
_cell.length_b   1.000
_cell.length_c   1.000
_cell.angle_alpha   90.00
_cell.angle_beta   90.00
_cell.angle_gamma   90.00
#
_symmetry.space_group_name_H-M   'P 1'
#
loop_
_entity.id
_entity.type
_entity.pdbx_description
1 polymer ?
#
loop_
_entity_poly.entity_id
_entity_poly.type
_entity_poly.pdbx_seq_one_letter_code
_entity_poly.pdbx_strand_id
1 'polypeptide(L)'
;MPTSLKRSVKFNPNVTGVGTISIYDYTTSEIAATWYDEEEMDSITRRCVRIIKRMETNDLKEGNAKYCTRGLEGHTMIASSNKRRNRSSAVSAVLDEQARQWDESKEQTDAQAIADVYARTTSSCQMWAQVMGNRDQVAAAAFLYKDDDDEESKEVVTVSATTSSNSKSRIELSLASTEQITLREVRRVVIPLVPSTRSATAWLV
;
A
#
# COMPACT_ATOMS: atom_id res chain seq x y z
N MET A 1 -7.02 13.42 -43.95
CA MET A 1 -7.72 12.64 -42.92
C MET A 1 -6.73 11.63 -42.34
N PRO A 2 -6.25 11.79 -41.08
CA PRO A 2 -5.34 10.83 -40.49
C PRO A 2 -6.07 9.51 -40.20
N THR A 3 -5.59 8.41 -40.78
CA THR A 3 -6.12 7.07 -40.54
C THR A 3 -5.64 6.55 -39.18
N SER A 4 -6.58 6.32 -38.26
CA SER A 4 -6.32 5.69 -36.96
C SER A 4 -5.77 4.26 -37.18
N LEU A 5 -4.47 4.08 -36.94
CA LEU A 5 -3.85 2.76 -36.91
C LEU A 5 -4.37 2.01 -35.68
N LYS A 6 -5.16 0.95 -35.90
CA LYS A 6 -5.59 0.05 -34.83
C LYS A 6 -4.38 -0.66 -34.25
N ARG A 7 -3.92 -0.24 -33.07
CA ARG A 7 -2.92 -0.98 -32.30
C ARG A 7 -3.56 -2.29 -31.84
N SER A 8 -2.91 -3.41 -32.13
CA SER A 8 -3.33 -4.75 -31.69
C SER A 8 -2.20 -5.35 -30.87
N VAL A 9 -2.51 -5.72 -29.62
CA VAL A 9 -1.59 -6.46 -28.76
C VAL A 9 -1.78 -7.94 -29.07
N LYS A 10 -0.68 -8.64 -29.39
CA LYS A 10 -0.65 -10.09 -29.54
C LYS A 10 0.26 -10.66 -28.47
N PHE A 11 -0.22 -11.69 -27.77
CA PHE A 11 0.60 -12.41 -26.81
C PHE A 11 1.39 -13.50 -27.51
N ASN A 12 2.61 -13.76 -27.04
CA ASN A 12 3.42 -14.86 -27.52
C ASN A 12 2.72 -16.18 -27.12
N PRO A 13 2.37 -17.07 -28.06
CA PRO A 13 1.74 -18.36 -27.72
C PRO A 13 2.67 -19.30 -26.97
N ASN A 14 3.99 -19.05 -27.02
CA ASN A 14 4.99 -19.85 -26.33
C ASN A 14 5.31 -19.19 -24.98
N VAL A 15 4.66 -19.67 -23.92
CA VAL A 15 4.97 -19.26 -22.54
C VAL A 15 5.91 -20.30 -21.93
N THR A 16 7.15 -19.90 -21.64
CA THR A 16 8.09 -20.73 -20.89
C THR A 16 7.87 -20.48 -19.40
N GLY A 17 7.39 -21.49 -18.68
CA GLY A 17 7.34 -21.46 -17.23
C GLY A 17 8.72 -21.73 -16.64
N VAL A 18 9.20 -20.85 -15.77
CA VAL A 18 10.35 -21.13 -14.90
C VAL A 18 9.80 -21.52 -13.55
N GLY A 19 10.17 -22.70 -13.06
CA GLY A 19 9.81 -23.12 -11.70
C GLY A 19 10.55 -22.25 -10.69
N THR A 20 9.81 -21.62 -9.78
CA THR A 20 10.39 -20.93 -8.63
C THR A 20 10.51 -21.92 -7.48
N ILE A 21 11.65 -21.93 -6.78
CA ILE A 21 11.87 -22.76 -5.59
C ILE A 21 10.88 -22.33 -4.50
N SER A 22 10.26 -23.29 -3.81
CA SER A 22 9.41 -23.00 -2.66
C SER A 22 10.24 -22.41 -1.52
N ILE A 23 9.70 -21.44 -0.77
CA ILE A 23 10.39 -20.85 0.39
C ILE A 23 10.74 -21.89 1.47
N TYR A 24 10.04 -23.02 1.50
CA TYR A 24 10.29 -24.12 2.43
C TYR A 24 11.45 -25.01 2.00
N ASP A 25 11.86 -24.92 0.73
CA ASP A 25 12.94 -25.71 0.14
C ASP A 25 14.26 -24.92 0.07
N TYR A 26 14.30 -23.70 0.62
CA TYR A 26 15.51 -22.87 0.62
C TYR A 26 16.55 -23.46 1.57
N THR A 27 17.77 -23.60 1.06
CA THR A 27 18.94 -23.91 1.89
C THR A 27 19.26 -22.74 2.82
N THR A 28 19.96 -23.02 3.93
CA THR A 28 20.40 -21.96 4.86
C THR A 28 21.32 -20.94 4.18
N SER A 29 22.12 -21.36 3.20
CA SER A 29 22.93 -20.45 2.37
C SER A 29 22.08 -19.54 1.49
N GLU A 30 20.99 -20.05 0.90
CA GLU A 30 20.06 -19.23 0.11
C GLU A 30 19.29 -18.26 0.99
N ILE A 31 18.87 -18.70 2.18
CA ILE A 31 18.24 -17.83 3.19
C ILE A 31 19.20 -16.71 3.60
N ALA A 32 20.46 -17.03 3.88
CA ALA A 32 21.49 -16.05 4.22
C ALA A 32 21.83 -15.11 3.05
N ALA A 33 21.61 -15.56 1.80
CA ALA A 33 21.79 -14.75 0.59
C ALA A 33 20.51 -13.98 0.20
N THR A 34 19.45 -14.01 1.01
CA THR A 34 18.28 -13.16 0.79
C THR A 34 18.63 -11.68 0.99
N TRP A 35 17.76 -10.80 0.49
CA TRP A 35 18.04 -9.37 0.43
C TRP A 35 18.12 -8.70 1.80
N TYR A 36 17.48 -9.27 2.82
CA TYR A 36 17.43 -8.73 4.17
C TYR A 36 17.42 -9.86 5.19
N ASP A 37 18.21 -9.73 6.25
CA ASP A 37 18.07 -10.59 7.42
C ASP A 37 16.89 -10.17 8.32
N GLU A 38 16.62 -10.96 9.36
CA GLU A 38 15.53 -10.69 10.30
C GLU A 38 15.72 -9.37 11.08
N GLU A 39 16.96 -9.04 11.45
CA GLU A 39 17.28 -7.82 12.20
C GLU A 39 17.10 -6.56 11.34
N GLU A 40 17.57 -6.61 10.09
CA GLU A 40 17.39 -5.58 9.07
C GLU A 40 15.91 -5.36 8.80
N MET A 41 15.13 -6.43 8.62
CA MET A 41 13.68 -6.35 8.42
C MET A 41 12.98 -5.69 9.61
N ASP A 42 13.35 -6.05 10.83
CA ASP A 42 12.83 -5.42 12.06
C ASP A 42 13.26 -3.95 12.17
N SER A 43 14.47 -3.60 11.75
CA SER A 43 14.96 -2.23 11.69
C SER A 43 14.17 -1.37 10.69
N ILE A 44 13.95 -1.90 9.49
CA ILE A 44 13.12 -1.28 8.44
C ILE A 44 11.69 -1.08 8.96
N THR A 45 11.10 -2.10 9.56
CA THR A 45 9.75 -2.05 10.13
C THR A 45 9.65 -0.97 11.21
N ARG A 46 10.60 -0.93 12.15
CA ARG A 46 10.67 0.12 13.19
C ARG A 46 10.83 1.52 12.59
N ARG A 47 11.57 1.66 11.49
CA ARG A 47 11.68 2.93 10.76
C ARG A 47 10.33 3.33 10.13
N CYS A 48 9.63 2.43 9.45
CA CYS A 48 8.33 2.70 8.86
C CYS A 48 7.29 3.11 9.92
N VAL A 49 7.22 2.40 11.04
CA VAL A 49 6.32 2.74 12.16
C VAL A 49 6.60 4.14 12.70
N ARG A 50 7.88 4.52 12.87
CA ARG A 50 8.23 5.88 13.30
C ARG A 50 7.78 6.95 12.30
N ILE A 51 7.87 6.69 11.00
CA ILE A 51 7.39 7.62 9.96
C ILE A 51 5.87 7.75 10.04
N ILE A 52 5.14 6.63 10.15
CA ILE A 52 3.68 6.63 10.29
C ILE A 52 3.24 7.45 11.50
N LYS A 53 3.88 7.25 12.67
CA LYS A 53 3.58 8.04 13.88
C LYS A 53 3.75 9.55 13.64
N ARG A 54 4.78 9.95 12.89
CA ARG A 54 5.01 11.37 12.54
C ARG A 54 4.00 11.90 11.51
N MET A 55 3.51 11.05 10.61
CA MET A 55 2.42 11.40 9.71
C MET A 55 1.13 11.69 10.50
N GLU A 56 0.86 10.90 11.54
CA GLU A 56 -0.34 11.04 12.38
C GLU A 56 -0.28 12.27 13.30
N THR A 57 0.90 12.59 13.83
CA THR A 57 1.09 13.82 14.62
C THR A 57 1.23 15.08 13.76
N ASN A 58 1.27 14.94 12.43
CA ASN A 58 1.51 16.01 11.46
C ASN A 58 2.85 16.74 11.70
N ASP A 59 3.84 16.02 12.27
CA ASP A 59 5.20 16.53 12.52
C ASP A 59 6.09 16.49 11.26
N LEU A 60 5.58 15.89 10.18
CA LEU A 60 6.24 15.93 8.88
C LEU A 60 5.91 17.25 8.18
N LYS A 61 6.81 18.22 8.26
CA LYS A 61 6.73 19.44 7.44
C LYS A 61 6.74 19.06 5.96
N GLU A 62 5.76 19.56 5.22
CA GLU A 62 5.71 19.43 3.76
C GLU A 62 7.04 19.93 3.16
N GLY A 63 7.66 19.11 2.29
CA GLY A 63 8.95 19.42 1.67
C GLY A 63 10.19 18.92 2.40
N ASN A 64 10.07 18.30 3.58
CA ASN A 64 11.22 17.65 4.21
C ASN A 64 11.54 16.31 3.51
N ALA A 65 12.39 16.36 2.49
CA ALA A 65 12.82 15.22 1.66
C ALA A 65 13.49 14.06 2.42
N LYS A 66 13.67 14.18 3.75
CA LYS A 66 14.32 13.17 4.58
C LYS A 66 13.51 11.87 4.73
N TYR A 67 12.18 11.93 4.57
CA TYR A 67 11.32 10.76 4.78
C TYR A 67 10.40 10.53 3.58
N CYS A 68 10.46 9.32 3.02
CA CYS A 68 9.48 8.87 2.05
C CYS A 68 8.20 8.45 2.80
N THR A 69 7.09 9.12 2.51
CA THR A 69 5.76 8.79 3.03
C THR A 69 4.94 7.95 2.06
N ARG A 70 5.37 7.88 0.79
CA ARG A 70 4.72 7.08 -0.25
C ARG A 70 4.79 5.59 0.10
N GLY A 71 3.64 4.92 0.03
CA GLY A 71 3.48 3.52 0.43
C GLY A 71 3.12 3.33 1.91
N LEU A 72 3.27 4.37 2.74
CA LEU A 72 2.93 4.31 4.18
C LEU A 72 1.57 4.94 4.49
N GLU A 73 0.95 5.66 3.54
CA GLU A 73 -0.31 6.39 3.76
C GLU A 73 -1.43 5.46 4.23
N GLY A 74 -1.47 4.26 3.65
CA GLY A 74 -2.45 3.22 3.97
C GLY A 74 -2.30 2.57 5.33
N HIS A 75 -1.19 2.82 6.04
CA HIS A 75 -0.87 2.25 7.34
C HIS A 75 -1.15 3.20 8.51
N THR A 76 -1.55 4.45 8.22
CA THR A 76 -2.09 5.34 9.26
C THR A 76 -3.39 4.76 9.83
N MET A 77 -3.71 5.06 11.08
CA MET A 77 -4.95 4.64 11.74
C MET A 77 -6.19 5.00 10.92
N ILE A 78 -6.25 6.23 10.41
CA ILE A 78 -7.41 6.71 9.65
C ILE A 78 -7.51 5.97 8.32
N ALA A 79 -6.42 5.86 7.56
CA ALA A 79 -6.46 5.21 6.26
C ALA A 79 -6.71 3.70 6.37
N SER A 80 -6.11 3.02 7.36
CA SER A 80 -6.33 1.59 7.61
C SER A 80 -7.78 1.31 8.01
N SER A 81 -8.35 2.13 8.91
CA SER A 81 -9.77 2.06 9.27
C SER A 81 -10.69 2.28 8.06
N ASN A 82 -10.41 3.30 7.25
CA ASN A 82 -11.17 3.58 6.03
C ASN A 82 -11.07 2.43 5.02
N LYS A 83 -9.88 1.86 4.80
CA LYS A 83 -9.71 0.68 3.94
C LYS A 83 -10.56 -0.50 4.42
N ARG A 84 -10.55 -0.78 5.73
CA ARG A 84 -11.35 -1.85 6.32
C ARG A 84 -12.85 -1.59 6.14
N ARG A 85 -13.31 -0.36 6.41
CA ARG A 85 -14.70 0.05 6.22
C ARG A 85 -15.13 -0.08 4.76
N ASN A 86 -14.33 0.40 3.83
CA ASN A 86 -14.66 0.35 2.39
C ASN A 86 -14.75 -1.10 1.90
N ARG A 87 -13.83 -1.98 2.32
CA ARG A 87 -13.91 -3.42 2.00
C ARG A 87 -15.16 -4.05 2.60
N SER A 88 -15.44 -3.80 3.88
CA SER A 88 -16.64 -4.34 4.53
C SER A 88 -17.91 -3.86 3.84
N SER A 89 -17.99 -2.57 3.51
CA SER A 89 -19.15 -1.98 2.83
C SER A 89 -19.36 -2.59 1.44
N ALA A 90 -18.30 -2.78 0.67
CA ALA A 90 -18.37 -3.39 -0.65
C ALA A 90 -18.83 -4.85 -0.59
N VAL A 91 -18.31 -5.62 0.39
CA VAL A 91 -18.73 -7.00 0.64
C VAL A 91 -20.20 -7.06 1.05
N SER A 92 -20.62 -6.26 2.02
CA SER A 92 -22.02 -6.18 2.45
C SER A 92 -22.95 -5.85 1.29
N ALA A 93 -22.63 -4.82 0.49
CA ALA A 93 -23.46 -4.43 -0.65
C ALA A 93 -23.63 -5.54 -1.69
N VAL A 94 -22.58 -6.32 -1.96
CA VAL A 94 -22.66 -7.48 -2.87
C VAL A 94 -23.54 -8.59 -2.27
N LEU A 95 -23.35 -8.92 -0.99
CA LEU A 95 -24.14 -9.95 -0.32
C LEU A 95 -25.61 -9.57 -0.22
N ASP A 96 -25.91 -8.30 0.06
CA ASP A 96 -27.28 -7.79 0.12
C ASP A 96 -27.97 -7.89 -1.25
N GLU A 97 -27.27 -7.57 -2.33
CA GLU A 97 -27.80 -7.73 -3.70
C GLU A 97 -27.99 -9.20 -4.08
N GLN A 98 -27.06 -10.09 -3.69
CA GLN A 98 -27.21 -11.53 -3.89
C GLN A 98 -28.42 -12.09 -3.12
N ALA A 99 -28.60 -11.68 -1.85
CA ALA A 99 -29.75 -12.08 -1.04
C ALA A 99 -31.06 -11.59 -1.66
N ARG A 100 -31.11 -10.34 -2.13
CA ARG A 100 -32.28 -9.79 -2.83
C ARG A 100 -32.64 -10.61 -4.09
N GLN A 101 -31.64 -10.99 -4.90
CA GLN A 101 -31.88 -11.82 -6.08
C GLN A 101 -32.37 -13.23 -5.73
N TRP A 102 -31.91 -13.79 -4.61
CA TRP A 102 -32.37 -15.07 -4.09
C TRP A 102 -33.83 -15.03 -3.64
N ASP A 103 -34.21 -14.01 -2.88
CA ASP A 103 -35.57 -13.84 -2.36
C ASP A 103 -36.60 -13.59 -3.49
N GLU A 104 -36.18 -12.91 -4.56
CA GLU A 104 -37.00 -12.70 -5.76
C GLU A 104 -37.19 -13.96 -6.61
N SER A 105 -36.62 -15.11 -6.19
CA SER A 105 -36.71 -16.40 -6.89
C SER A 105 -36.29 -16.30 -8.37
N LYS A 106 -35.31 -15.44 -8.67
CA LYS A 106 -34.76 -15.35 -10.02
C LYS A 106 -34.06 -16.67 -10.37
N GLU A 107 -34.48 -17.27 -11.48
CA GLU A 107 -33.89 -18.53 -11.98
C GLU A 107 -32.41 -18.35 -12.38
N GLN A 108 -31.99 -17.12 -12.67
CA GLN A 108 -30.62 -16.78 -13.03
C GLN A 108 -30.11 -15.57 -12.24
N THR A 109 -28.89 -15.68 -11.70
CA THR A 109 -28.17 -14.58 -11.05
C THR A 109 -27.85 -13.48 -12.07
N ASP A 110 -28.28 -12.26 -11.79
CA ASP A 110 -27.95 -11.08 -12.56
C ASP A 110 -26.57 -10.56 -12.12
N ALA A 111 -25.54 -11.02 -12.83
CA ALA A 111 -24.16 -10.64 -12.58
C ALA A 111 -23.89 -9.14 -12.82
N GLN A 112 -24.64 -8.50 -13.72
CA GLN A 112 -24.46 -7.09 -14.03
C GLN A 112 -24.95 -6.22 -12.86
N ALA A 113 -26.09 -6.57 -12.27
CA ALA A 113 -26.60 -5.87 -11.09
C ALA A 113 -25.62 -5.93 -9.90
N ILE A 114 -25.00 -7.10 -9.65
CA ILE A 114 -23.98 -7.26 -8.61
C ILE A 114 -22.75 -6.38 -8.91
N ALA A 115 -22.28 -6.39 -10.16
CA ALA A 115 -21.15 -5.58 -10.60
C ALA A 115 -21.43 -4.07 -10.43
N ASP A 116 -22.64 -3.62 -10.79
CA ASP A 116 -23.06 -2.23 -10.68
C ASP A 116 -23.11 -1.76 -9.22
N VAL A 117 -23.62 -2.59 -8.30
CA VAL A 117 -23.64 -2.29 -6.86
C VAL A 117 -22.23 -2.19 -6.30
N TYR A 118 -21.34 -3.12 -6.65
CA TYR A 118 -19.93 -3.06 -6.26
C TYR A 118 -19.22 -1.81 -6.80
N ALA A 119 -19.40 -1.52 -8.10
CA ALA A 119 -18.81 -0.36 -8.75
C ALA A 119 -19.28 0.95 -8.11
N ARG A 120 -20.59 1.06 -7.83
CA ARG A 120 -21.15 2.22 -7.14
C ARG A 120 -20.52 2.41 -5.76
N THR A 121 -20.41 1.33 -4.98
CA THR A 121 -19.87 1.34 -3.61
C THR A 121 -18.37 1.66 -3.56
N THR A 122 -17.62 1.26 -4.58
CA THR A 122 -16.16 1.44 -4.65
C THR A 122 -15.71 2.64 -5.50
N SER A 123 -16.64 3.37 -6.12
CA SER A 123 -16.38 4.52 -7.00
C SER A 123 -15.45 5.57 -6.39
N SER A 124 -15.65 5.92 -5.11
CA SER A 124 -14.78 6.87 -4.39
C SER A 124 -13.34 6.37 -4.27
N CYS A 125 -13.14 5.06 -4.05
CA CYS A 125 -11.82 4.46 -3.97
C CYS A 125 -11.10 4.51 -5.33
N GLN A 126 -11.83 4.25 -6.42
CA GLN A 126 -11.30 4.33 -7.78
C GLN A 126 -10.87 5.76 -8.13
N MET A 127 -11.71 6.74 -7.81
CA MET A 127 -11.38 8.16 -8.00
C MET A 127 -10.13 8.56 -7.23
N TRP A 128 -10.03 8.18 -5.95
CA TRP A 128 -8.83 8.43 -5.15
C TRP A 128 -7.58 7.78 -5.74
N ALA A 129 -7.67 6.54 -6.22
CA ALA A 129 -6.56 5.87 -6.87
C ALA A 129 -6.09 6.63 -8.12
N GLN A 130 -7.02 7.12 -8.94
CA GLN A 130 -6.70 7.93 -10.12
C GLN A 130 -6.01 9.25 -9.74
N VAL A 131 -6.51 9.96 -8.73
CA VAL A 131 -5.88 11.20 -8.23
C VAL A 131 -4.46 10.93 -7.74
N MET A 132 -4.24 9.84 -7.01
CA MET A 132 -2.93 9.48 -6.50
C MET A 132 -1.97 9.09 -7.62
N GLY A 133 -2.42 8.29 -8.59
CA GLY A 133 -1.63 7.93 -9.77
C GLY A 133 -1.22 9.15 -10.60
N ASN A 134 -2.12 10.11 -10.79
CA ASN A 134 -1.79 11.36 -11.49
C ASN A 134 -0.73 12.17 -10.73
N ARG A 135 -0.83 12.23 -9.40
CA ARG A 135 0.20 12.89 -8.56
C ARG A 135 1.55 12.19 -8.67
N ASP A 136 1.57 10.87 -8.66
CA ASP A 136 2.79 10.08 -8.86
C ASP A 136 3.41 10.30 -10.23
N GLN A 137 2.59 10.33 -11.29
CA GLN A 137 3.04 10.62 -12.65
C GLN A 137 3.73 11.99 -12.73
N VAL A 138 3.13 13.03 -12.14
CA VAL A 138 3.70 14.37 -12.12
C VAL A 138 5.01 14.40 -11.34
N ALA A 139 5.07 13.77 -10.17
CA ALA A 139 6.28 13.71 -9.34
C ALA A 139 7.42 12.96 -10.06
N ALA A 140 7.12 11.85 -10.74
CA ALA A 140 8.09 11.09 -11.50
C ALA A 140 8.59 11.86 -12.73
N ALA A 141 7.70 12.55 -13.45
CA ALA A 141 8.09 13.39 -14.58
C ALA A 141 9.02 14.53 -14.13
N ALA A 142 8.72 15.21 -13.02
CA ALA A 142 9.57 16.27 -12.48
C ALA A 142 10.97 15.80 -12.06
N PHE A 143 11.15 14.50 -11.76
CA PHE A 143 12.46 13.92 -11.48
C PHE A 143 13.28 13.69 -12.75
N LEU A 144 12.65 13.24 -13.85
CA LEU A 144 13.34 12.92 -15.10
C LEU A 144 13.88 14.15 -15.86
N TYR A 145 13.24 15.31 -15.71
CA TYR A 145 13.60 16.54 -16.46
C TYR A 145 14.36 17.57 -15.60
N LYS A 146 14.95 17.14 -14.48
CA LYS A 146 15.69 18.02 -13.57
C LYS A 146 17.20 18.11 -13.85
N ASP A 147 17.71 17.32 -14.80
CA ASP A 147 19.15 17.12 -14.98
C ASP A 147 19.78 17.96 -16.13
N ASP A 148 19.02 18.79 -16.85
CA ASP A 148 19.52 19.48 -18.06
C ASP A 148 19.75 21.02 -17.92
N ASP A 149 19.32 21.67 -16.83
CA ASP A 149 19.33 23.16 -16.73
C ASP A 149 20.20 23.76 -15.59
N ASP A 150 20.91 22.95 -14.79
CA ASP A 150 21.62 23.42 -13.56
C ASP A 150 23.17 23.56 -13.70
N GLU A 151 23.75 23.57 -14.90
CA GLU A 151 25.16 23.95 -15.16
C GLU A 151 25.32 25.48 -15.40
N GLU A 152 24.64 26.33 -14.62
CA GLU A 152 24.90 27.78 -14.65
C GLU A 152 24.84 28.44 -13.26
N SER A 153 26.03 28.59 -12.67
CA SER A 153 26.44 29.55 -11.64
C SER A 153 25.47 29.86 -10.46
N LYS A 154 25.72 29.26 -9.30
CA LYS A 154 25.22 29.80 -8.01
C LYS A 154 26.17 30.89 -7.48
N GLU A 155 25.85 32.13 -7.83
CA GLU A 155 26.20 33.30 -7.03
C GLU A 155 25.27 33.38 -5.81
N VAL A 156 25.83 33.68 -4.65
CA VAL A 156 25.17 33.60 -3.34
C VAL A 156 24.37 34.88 -3.09
N VAL A 157 23.04 34.80 -3.12
CA VAL A 157 22.17 35.87 -2.60
C VAL A 157 21.37 35.37 -1.41
N THR A 158 21.78 35.82 -0.23
CA THR A 158 21.09 35.67 1.05
C THR A 158 19.99 36.71 1.19
N VAL A 159 18.73 36.29 1.40
CA VAL A 159 17.68 37.17 1.95
C VAL A 159 16.87 36.45 3.02
N SER A 160 16.69 37.15 4.14
CA SER A 160 16.13 36.72 5.41
C SER A 160 14.59 36.70 5.47
N ALA A 161 14.08 35.70 6.20
CA ALA A 161 12.94 35.67 7.15
C ALA A 161 11.55 36.27 6.79
N THR A 162 10.49 35.50 7.07
CA THR A 162 9.54 35.78 8.19
C THR A 162 8.58 34.61 8.44
N THR A 163 8.30 34.40 9.73
CA THR A 163 7.49 33.36 10.37
C THR A 163 6.00 33.65 10.34
N SER A 164 5.15 32.63 10.25
CA SER A 164 3.75 32.72 10.69
C SER A 164 3.28 31.42 11.37
N SER A 165 2.84 31.57 12.60
CA SER A 165 2.32 30.55 13.52
C SER A 165 0.86 30.22 13.20
N ASN A 166 0.46 28.96 13.36
CA ASN A 166 -0.97 28.64 13.51
C ASN A 166 -1.19 27.46 14.46
N SER A 167 -2.15 27.66 15.34
CA SER A 167 -2.44 26.87 16.55
C SER A 167 -3.33 25.67 16.20
N LYS A 168 -3.03 24.47 16.73
CA LYS A 168 -3.94 23.32 16.68
C LYS A 168 -4.10 22.67 18.05
N SER A 169 -5.35 22.52 18.46
CA SER A 169 -5.81 21.81 19.64
C SER A 169 -5.63 20.29 19.47
N ARG A 170 -5.17 19.65 20.55
CA ARG A 170 -4.79 18.24 20.62
C ARG A 170 -5.95 17.43 21.21
N ILE A 171 -6.43 16.45 20.47
CA ILE A 171 -7.30 15.38 20.98
C ILE A 171 -6.36 14.26 21.42
N GLU A 172 -6.28 14.00 22.72
CA GLU A 172 -5.56 12.84 23.25
C GLU A 172 -6.43 11.59 23.15
N LEU A 173 -6.06 10.68 22.23
CA LEU A 173 -6.54 9.30 22.24
C LEU A 173 -5.39 8.39 22.72
N SER A 174 -5.73 7.42 23.56
CA SER A 174 -4.77 6.62 24.32
C SER A 174 -3.86 5.74 23.43
N LEU A 175 -2.54 5.90 23.62
CA LEU A 175 -1.48 5.30 22.79
C LEU A 175 -1.21 3.81 23.06
N ALA A 176 -1.63 3.28 24.20
CA ALA A 176 -1.16 1.96 24.68
C ALA A 176 -1.80 0.76 23.96
N SER A 177 -3.00 0.92 23.38
CA SER A 177 -3.70 -0.19 22.69
C SER A 177 -3.32 -0.29 21.19
N THR A 178 -2.88 0.81 20.59
CA THR A 178 -2.63 0.94 19.15
C THR A 178 -1.31 0.31 18.69
N GLU A 179 -0.30 0.26 19.56
CA GLU A 179 1.02 -0.30 19.22
C GLU A 179 0.98 -1.81 18.92
N GLN A 180 0.13 -2.57 19.61
CA GLN A 180 0.02 -4.01 19.38
C GLN A 180 -0.75 -4.36 18.10
N ILE A 181 -1.68 -3.49 17.67
CA ILE A 181 -2.49 -3.72 16.47
C ILE A 181 -1.67 -3.40 15.21
N THR A 182 -0.94 -2.28 15.23
CA THR A 182 -0.13 -1.84 14.08
C THR A 182 1.06 -2.76 13.78
N LEU A 183 1.79 -3.24 14.80
CA LEU A 183 2.89 -4.18 14.60
C LEU A 183 2.41 -5.56 14.10
N ARG A 184 1.25 -6.04 14.58
CA ARG A 184 0.67 -7.32 14.13
C ARG A 184 0.14 -7.25 12.69
N GLU A 185 -0.47 -6.14 12.29
CA GLU A 185 -0.98 -5.94 10.93
C GLU A 185 0.17 -5.78 9.91
N VAL A 186 1.23 -5.03 10.28
CA VAL A 186 2.42 -4.87 9.42
C VAL A 186 3.19 -6.19 9.30
N ARG A 187 3.39 -6.94 10.40
CA ARG A 187 4.04 -8.27 10.34
C ARG A 187 3.23 -9.30 9.54
N ARG A 188 1.89 -9.27 9.57
CA ARG A 188 1.04 -10.18 8.77
C ARG A 188 1.14 -9.97 7.27
N VAL A 189 1.43 -8.75 6.81
CA VAL A 189 1.54 -8.44 5.38
C VAL A 189 2.95 -8.70 4.84
N VAL A 190 3.97 -8.64 5.70
CA VAL A 190 5.39 -8.74 5.28
C VAL A 190 6.00 -10.11 5.58
N ILE A 191 5.49 -10.87 6.53
CA ILE A 191 6.09 -12.15 6.96
C ILE A 191 5.00 -13.23 6.96
N PRO A 192 4.98 -14.19 6.00
CA PRO A 192 4.27 -15.44 6.23
C PRO A 192 4.90 -16.09 7.47
N LEU A 193 4.12 -16.22 8.54
CA LEU A 193 4.52 -16.86 9.78
C LEU A 193 5.06 -18.26 9.46
N VAL A 194 6.38 -18.41 9.38
CA VAL A 194 7.03 -19.72 9.35
C VAL A 194 6.68 -20.39 10.68
N PRO A 195 5.99 -21.54 10.69
CA PRO A 195 5.72 -22.24 11.93
C PRO A 195 7.07 -22.62 12.55
N SER A 196 7.36 -22.08 13.73
CA SER A 196 8.46 -22.55 14.57
C SER A 196 8.30 -24.06 14.73
N THR A 197 9.23 -24.83 14.16
CA THR A 197 9.25 -26.28 14.21
C THR A 197 9.31 -26.72 15.67
N ARG A 198 8.14 -27.01 16.25
CA ARG A 198 8.05 -27.71 17.52
C ARG A 198 8.58 -29.12 17.33
N SER A 199 9.74 -29.34 17.93
CA SER A 199 10.28 -30.61 18.45
C SER A 199 9.38 -31.82 18.21
N ALA A 200 9.76 -32.66 17.24
CA ALA A 200 9.23 -34.01 17.11
C ALA A 200 9.83 -34.88 18.23
N THR A 201 9.20 -34.90 19.40
CA THR A 201 9.43 -35.97 20.37
C THR A 201 8.81 -37.25 19.84
N ALA A 202 9.71 -38.18 19.51
CA ALA A 202 9.46 -39.56 19.14
C ALA A 202 8.47 -40.25 20.08
N TRP A 203 7.37 -40.75 19.52
CA TRP A 203 6.64 -41.88 20.09
C TRP A 203 7.25 -43.15 19.48
N LEU A 204 8.16 -43.77 20.22
CA LEU A 204 8.57 -45.15 19.98
C LEU A 204 7.60 -46.06 20.74
N VAL A 205 7.00 -46.97 19.98
CA VAL A 205 6.18 -48.11 20.44
C VAL A 205 7.09 -49.16 21.08
#